data_AF-A0A377TNH6-F1
#
_entry.id   AF-A0A377TNH6-F1
#
_cell.length_a   1.000
_cell.length_b   1.000
_cell.length_c   1.000
_cell.angle_alpha   90.00
_cell.angle_beta   90.00
_cell.angle_gamma   90.00
#
_symmetry.space_group_name_H-M   'P 1'
#
loop_
_entity.id
_entity.type
_entity.pdbx_description
1 polymer ?
#
loop_
_entity_poly.entity_id
_entity_poly.type
_entity_poly.pdbx_seq_one_letter_code
_entity_poly.pdbx_strand_id
1 'polypeptide(L)' 'MANRGGSGDLEVLSACNRMNLISYAQISSRLGGGIVLVIASIVFGMMI' A
#
# COMPACT_ATOMS: atom_id res chain seq x y z
N MET A 1 -4.72 0.78 -0.51
CA MET A 1 -3.36 0.73 -1.08
C MET A 1 -3.45 0.72 -2.61
N ALA A 2 -3.83 1.84 -3.22
CA ALA A 2 -3.98 1.98 -4.69
C ALA A 2 -2.97 2.95 -5.30
N ASN A 3 -2.19 3.62 -4.45
CA ASN A 3 -1.12 4.54 -4.80
C ASN A 3 0.23 3.81 -4.96
N ARG A 4 1.20 4.48 -5.56
CA ARG A 4 2.54 3.92 -5.87
C ARG A 4 3.46 3.93 -4.65
N GLY A 5 3.14 3.12 -3.63
CA GLY A 5 3.98 2.93 -2.45
C GLY A 5 4.27 4.24 -1.70
N GLY A 6 5.47 4.34 -1.09
CA GLY A 6 5.82 5.46 -0.22
C GLY A 6 5.86 6.84 -0.89
N SER A 7 6.21 6.93 -2.18
CA SER A 7 6.11 8.19 -2.93
C SER A 7 4.64 8.56 -3.19
N GLY A 8 3.80 7.57 -3.50
CA GLY A 8 2.36 7.77 -3.63
C GLY A 8 1.67 8.13 -2.32
N ASP A 9 2.20 7.69 -1.17
CA ASP A 9 1.69 8.10 0.15
C ASP A 9 1.92 9.60 0.39
N LEU A 10 3.09 10.10 -0.01
CA LEU A 10 3.41 11.53 0.07
C LEU A 10 2.50 12.35 -0.86
N GLU A 11 2.33 11.92 -2.11
CA GLU A 11 1.48 12.61 -3.09
C GLU A 11 0.01 12.67 -2.63
N VAL A 12 -0.55 11.55 -2.19
CA VAL A 12 -1.97 11.48 -1.76
C VAL A 12 -2.20 12.25 -0.46
N LEU A 13 -1.32 12.10 0.53
CA LEU A 13 -1.47 12.82 1.78
C LEU A 13 -1.20 14.32 1.61
N SER A 14 -0.35 14.72 0.65
CA SER A 14 -0.05 16.13 0.37
C SER A 14 -1.24 16.77 -0.35
N ALA A 15 -1.83 16.08 -1.32
CA ALA A 15 -3.07 16.50 -1.98
C ALA A 15 -4.25 16.67 -1.01
N CYS A 16 -4.33 15.83 0.02
CA CYS A 16 -5.36 15.90 1.06
C CYS A 16 -4.97 16.77 2.27
N ASN A 17 -3.79 17.40 2.26
CA ASN A 17 -3.23 18.20 3.36
C ASN A 17 -3.26 17.49 4.74
N ARG A 18 -3.02 16.17 4.75
CA ARG A 18 -3.08 15.29 5.93
C ARG A 18 -1.78 14.53 6.16
N MET A 19 -0.66 15.25 6.14
CA MET A 19 0.68 14.70 6.39
C MET A 19 0.83 13.97 7.73
N ASN A 20 0.01 14.32 8.74
CA ASN A 20 0.04 13.68 10.05
C ASN A 20 -0.28 12.17 10.00
N LEU A 21 -0.98 11.70 8.96
CA LEU A 21 -1.35 10.29 8.78
C LEU A 21 -0.26 9.46 8.08
N ILE A 22 0.94 10.02 7.85
CA ILE A 22 1.99 9.35 7.06
C ILE A 22 2.44 8.01 7.65
N SER A 23 2.50 7.88 8.98
CA SER A 23 2.84 6.60 9.62
C SER A 23 1.81 5.50 9.31
N TYR A 24 0.51 5.85 9.25
CA TYR A 24 -0.53 4.91 8.87
C TYR A 24 -0.47 4.54 7.38
N ALA A 25 -0.21 5.53 6.51
CA ALA A 25 -0.03 5.29 5.09
C ALA A 25 1.19 4.39 4.82
N GLN A 26 2.32 4.62 5.50
CA GLN A 26 3.52 3.77 5.39
C GLN A 26 3.28 2.33 5.85
N ILE A 27 2.50 2.12 6.92
CA ILE A 27 2.10 0.78 7.35
C ILE A 27 1.24 0.12 6.26
N SER A 28 0.28 0.86 5.67
CA SER A 28 -0.52 0.36 4.55
C SER A 28 0.34 -0.03 3.35
N SER A 29 1.34 0.78 3.00
CA SER A 29 2.28 0.53 1.90
C SER A 29 3.15 -0.70 2.11
N ARG A 30 3.78 -0.82 3.28
CA ARG A 30 4.78 -1.88 3.53
C ARG A 30 4.12 -3.19 3.94
N LEU A 31 3.27 -3.13 4.96
CA LEU A 31 2.63 -4.31 5.55
C LEU A 31 1.49 -4.79 4.65
N GLY A 32 0.66 -3.86 4.15
CA GLY A 32 -0.38 -4.18 3.17
C GLY A 32 0.18 -4.70 1.84
N GLY A 33 1.32 -4.17 1.38
CA GLY A 33 2.04 -4.72 0.23
C GLY A 33 2.45 -6.18 0.42
N GLY A 34 3.03 -6.52 1.58
CA GLY A 34 3.36 -7.90 1.92
C GLY A 34 2.15 -8.84 1.97
N ILE A 35 1.02 -8.38 2.52
CA ILE A 35 -0.23 -9.15 2.54
C ILE A 35 -0.73 -9.41 1.11
N VAL A 36 -0.70 -8.39 0.24
CA VAL A 36 -1.09 -8.55 -1.17
C VAL A 36 -0.20 -9.57 -1.89
N LEU A 37 1.10 -9.62 -1.60
CA LEU A 37 2.00 -10.63 -2.18
C LEU A 37 1.65 -12.05 -1.74
N VAL A 38 1.29 -12.26 -0.47
CA VAL A 38 0.84 -13.57 0.03
C VAL A 38 -0.45 -13.98 -0.66
N ILE A 39 -1.42 -13.07 -0.75
CA ILE A 39 -2.68 -13.33 -1.46
C ILE A 39 -2.43 -13.63 -2.94
N ALA A 40 -1.58 -12.84 -3.61
CA ALA A 40 -1.23 -13.05 -5.00
C ALA A 40 -0.59 -14.42 -5.24
N SER A 41 0.28 -14.87 -4.32
CA SER A 41 0.90 -16.20 -4.40
C SER A 41 -0.15 -17.33 -4.34
N ILE A 42 -1.16 -17.20 -3.46
CA ILE A 42 -2.26 -18.16 -3.37
C ILE A 42 -3.14 -18.11 -4.62
N VAL A 43 -3.53 -16.91 -5.06
CA VAL A 43 -4.41 -16.72 -6.21
C VAL A 43 -3.76 -17.21 -7.51
N PHE A 44 -2.49 -16.87 -7.74
CA PHE A 44 -1.75 -17.38 -8.89
C PHE A 44 -1.55 -18.89 -8.83
N GLY A 45 -1.36 -19.46 -7.64
CA GLY A 45 -1.31 -20.91 -7.46
C GLY A 45 -2.64 -21.64 -7.72
N MET A 46 -3.79 -20.96 -7.58
CA MET A 46 -5.12 -21.53 -7.89
C MET A 46 -5.54 -21.33 -9.35
N MET A 47 -4.97 -20.33 -10.04
CA MET A 47 -5.32 -19.99 -11.42
C MET A 47 -4.37 -20.60 -12.46
N ILE A 48 -3.30 -21.25 -12.01
CA ILE A 48 -2.47 -22.17 -12.79
C ILE A 48 -3.06 -23.57 -12.67
#